data_AF-A0A946TTV9-F1
#
_entry.id   AF-A0A946TTV9-F1
#
_cell.length_a   1.000
_cell.length_b   1.000
_cell.length_c   1.000
_cell.angle_alpha   90.00
_cell.angle_beta   90.00
_cell.angle_gamma   90.00
#
_symmetry.space_group_name_H-M   'P 1'
#
loop_
_entity.id
_entity.type
_entity.pdbx_description
1 polymer ?
#
loop_
_entity_poly.entity_id
_entity_poly.type
_entity_poly.pdbx_seq_one_letter_code
_entity_poly.pdbx_strand_id
1 'polypeptide(L)'
;MRTSQIRLSAPEAKKIGNKIWKNECGGTLEGLTSWNKGEYFASLGIGHFIWYSRVKEGPFEESFPKLIQFITSKGIRVPEIARTADCPWSSRTEFINAKNSPQMNQLRQFLHRTIPLQTSFILTRLEQALPKMLIQAPINKQKKIKHNFYTLLQSQQGKYALMDYVNFKGEGTNKKERYKGKGWGMLQVLEEMRSNLPSSQAAPEFARAADHVLTQRVINAPKDETKWLKGWRNRLKTYY
;
A
#
# COMPACT_ATOMS: atom_id res chain seq x y z
N MET A 1 11.32 -18.29 15.23
CA MET A 1 9.93 -17.85 15.50
C MET A 1 9.09 -18.24 14.29
N ARG A 2 8.01 -19.03 14.46
CA ARG A 2 7.11 -19.36 13.35
C ARG A 2 6.49 -18.06 12.82
N THR A 3 6.89 -17.63 11.63
CA THR A 3 6.11 -16.73 10.79
C THR A 3 4.84 -17.50 10.44
N SER A 4 3.79 -17.29 11.24
CA SER A 4 2.45 -17.70 10.84
C SER A 4 2.19 -17.02 9.50
N GLN A 5 2.26 -17.77 8.40
CA GLN A 5 2.05 -17.21 7.07
C GLN A 5 0.58 -16.81 6.99
N ILE A 6 0.29 -15.53 7.14
CA ILE A 6 -1.06 -15.00 7.07
C ILE A 6 -1.49 -15.20 5.63
N ARG A 7 -2.53 -16.00 5.43
CA ARG A 7 -3.08 -16.29 4.12
C ARG A 7 -4.46 -15.68 4.03
N LEU A 8 -4.76 -15.11 2.87
CA LEU A 8 -6.11 -14.74 2.49
C LEU A 8 -6.71 -15.91 1.72
N SER A 9 -7.96 -16.23 2.00
CA SER A 9 -8.74 -17.03 1.06
C SER A 9 -8.93 -16.26 -0.25
N ALA A 10 -9.14 -16.95 -1.37
CA ALA A 10 -9.37 -16.26 -2.65
C ALA A 10 -10.56 -15.27 -2.61
N PRO A 11 -11.72 -15.61 -1.99
CA PRO A 11 -12.81 -14.64 -1.81
C PRO A 11 -12.42 -13.44 -0.96
N GLU A 12 -11.66 -13.64 0.11
CA GLU A 12 -11.19 -12.55 0.98
C GLU A 12 -10.22 -11.63 0.23
N ALA A 13 -9.25 -12.19 -0.48
CA ALA A 13 -8.29 -11.45 -1.30
C ALA A 13 -8.98 -10.61 -2.40
N LYS A 14 -10.03 -11.17 -3.02
CA LYS A 14 -10.86 -10.44 -3.99
C LYS A 14 -11.60 -9.28 -3.35
N LYS A 15 -12.27 -9.50 -2.20
CA LYS A 15 -13.01 -8.46 -1.48
C LYS A 15 -12.09 -7.31 -1.04
N ILE A 16 -10.97 -7.63 -0.39
CA ILE A 16 -9.99 -6.63 0.07
C ILE A 16 -9.38 -5.90 -1.13
N GLY A 17 -8.96 -6.64 -2.16
CA GLY A 17 -8.36 -6.06 -3.37
C GLY A 17 -9.28 -5.08 -4.08
N ASN A 18 -10.58 -5.39 -4.16
CA ASN A 18 -11.56 -4.48 -4.75
C ASN A 18 -11.74 -3.19 -3.94
N LYS A 19 -11.63 -3.24 -2.60
CA LYS A 19 -11.67 -2.02 -1.77
C LYS A 19 -10.43 -1.15 -2.02
N ILE A 20 -9.24 -1.75 -2.06
CA ILE A 20 -7.99 -1.05 -2.36
C ILE A 20 -8.04 -0.46 -3.78
N TRP A 21 -8.51 -1.22 -4.77
CA TRP A 21 -8.68 -0.74 -6.15
C TRP A 21 -9.61 0.47 -6.26
N LYS A 22 -10.71 0.48 -5.50
CA LYS A 22 -11.61 1.64 -5.42
C LYS A 22 -10.92 2.88 -4.84
N ASN A 23 -10.12 2.72 -3.79
CA ASN A 23 -9.42 3.84 -3.15
C ASN A 23 -8.27 4.40 -4.00
N GLU A 24 -7.46 3.53 -4.60
CA GLU A 24 -6.23 3.92 -5.30
C GLU A 24 -6.49 4.30 -6.76
N CYS A 25 -7.36 3.56 -7.42
CA CYS A 25 -7.57 3.66 -8.87
C CYS A 25 -8.99 4.11 -9.24
N GLY A 26 -9.81 4.52 -8.27
CA GLY A 26 -11.23 4.85 -8.49
C GLY A 26 -12.10 3.66 -8.91
N GLY A 27 -11.57 2.43 -8.88
CA GLY A 27 -12.27 1.25 -9.38
C GLY A 27 -12.37 1.18 -10.90
N THR A 28 -11.53 1.91 -11.64
CA THR A 28 -11.50 1.89 -13.11
C THR A 28 -10.31 1.12 -13.64
N LEU A 29 -10.43 0.65 -14.89
CA LEU A 29 -9.31 0.00 -15.59
C LEU A 29 -8.20 0.99 -15.91
N GLU A 30 -8.53 2.23 -16.31
CA GLU A 30 -7.51 3.23 -16.60
C GLU A 30 -6.69 3.57 -15.36
N GLY A 31 -7.32 3.63 -14.18
CA GLY A 31 -6.67 3.96 -12.92
C GLY A 31 -5.62 2.94 -12.47
N LEU A 32 -5.62 1.71 -13.01
CA LEU A 32 -4.59 0.70 -12.74
C LEU A 32 -3.22 1.07 -13.29
N THR A 33 -3.13 2.14 -14.09
CA THR A 33 -1.89 2.57 -14.72
C THR A 33 -1.80 4.09 -14.66
N SER A 34 -0.77 4.62 -14.02
CA SER A 34 -0.55 6.06 -13.96
C SER A 34 0.94 6.41 -13.98
N TRP A 35 1.23 7.65 -14.34
CA TRP A 35 2.59 8.21 -14.26
C TRP A 35 2.43 9.69 -13.92
N ASN A 36 2.82 10.10 -12.70
CA ASN A 36 2.61 11.48 -12.27
C ASN A 36 3.68 12.41 -12.85
N LYS A 37 3.35 13.69 -12.94
CA LYS A 37 4.30 14.71 -13.39
C LYS A 37 5.47 14.80 -12.39
N GLY A 38 6.70 14.72 -12.90
CA GLY A 38 7.92 14.81 -12.08
C GLY A 38 8.45 13.47 -11.58
N GLU A 39 7.75 12.36 -11.85
CA GLU A 39 8.23 11.00 -11.55
C GLU A 39 8.97 10.40 -12.74
N TYR A 40 9.82 9.41 -12.44
CA TYR A 40 10.62 8.66 -13.42
C TYR A 40 10.15 7.20 -13.58
N PHE A 41 8.93 6.91 -13.12
CA PHE A 41 8.37 5.57 -13.04
C PHE A 41 6.88 5.57 -13.35
N ALA A 42 6.38 4.42 -13.81
CA ALA A 42 4.96 4.12 -13.85
C ALA A 42 4.51 3.52 -12.51
N SER A 43 3.30 3.89 -12.07
CA SER A 43 2.59 3.29 -10.95
C SER A 43 1.52 2.34 -11.48
N LEU A 44 1.62 1.06 -11.13
CA LEU A 44 0.82 0.00 -11.71
C LEU A 44 0.02 -0.79 -10.67
N GLY A 45 -1.15 -1.26 -11.05
CA GLY A 45 -1.99 -2.14 -10.24
C GLY A 45 -2.57 -1.46 -8.99
N ILE A 46 -3.29 -2.26 -8.19
CA ILE A 46 -4.02 -1.74 -7.03
C ILE A 46 -3.12 -1.23 -5.91
N GLY A 47 -1.84 -1.62 -5.92
CA GLY A 47 -0.84 -1.18 -4.94
C GLY A 47 0.06 -0.06 -5.44
N HIS A 48 -0.24 0.55 -6.60
CA HIS A 48 0.64 1.53 -7.27
C HIS A 48 2.11 1.07 -7.27
N PHE A 49 2.32 -0.18 -7.69
CA PHE A 49 3.62 -0.80 -7.75
C PHE A 49 4.50 -0.04 -8.73
N ILE A 50 5.63 0.45 -8.22
CA ILE A 50 6.58 1.29 -8.95
C ILE A 50 7.33 0.45 -9.96
N TRP A 51 7.40 0.93 -11.20
CA TRP A 51 8.20 0.39 -12.29
C TRP A 51 9.03 1.50 -12.93
N TYR A 52 10.32 1.51 -12.67
CA TYR A 52 11.24 2.52 -13.17
C TYR A 52 11.50 2.33 -14.66
N SER A 53 11.68 3.46 -15.37
CA SER A 53 12.23 3.42 -16.71
C SER A 53 13.72 3.08 -16.66
N ARG A 54 14.22 2.45 -17.73
CA ARG A 54 15.66 2.17 -17.90
C ARG A 54 16.53 3.44 -17.86
N VAL A 55 15.95 4.60 -18.19
CA VAL A 55 16.66 5.87 -18.29
C VAL A 55 17.05 6.41 -16.92
N LYS A 56 16.18 6.24 -15.91
CA LYS A 56 16.38 6.87 -14.61
C LYS A 56 15.63 6.15 -13.50
N GLU A 57 16.38 5.78 -12.47
CA GLU A 57 15.84 5.36 -11.18
C GLU A 57 15.58 6.55 -10.26
N GLY A 58 14.84 6.29 -9.18
CA GLY A 58 14.49 7.27 -8.16
C GLY A 58 14.72 6.74 -6.75
N PRO A 59 14.38 7.54 -5.73
CA PRO A 59 14.69 7.21 -4.34
C PRO A 59 13.71 6.18 -3.72
N PHE A 60 12.71 5.72 -4.46
CA PHE A 60 11.67 4.84 -3.95
C PHE A 60 11.98 3.38 -4.29
N GLU A 61 11.47 2.47 -3.48
CA GLU A 61 11.65 1.04 -3.71
C GLU A 61 10.81 0.58 -4.91
N GLU A 62 11.48 0.05 -5.93
CA GLU A 62 10.81 -0.59 -7.05
C GLU A 62 10.10 -1.87 -6.61
N SER A 63 8.84 -2.04 -7.03
CA SER A 63 7.97 -3.13 -6.53
C SER A 63 7.20 -3.86 -7.62
N PHE A 64 7.07 -3.30 -8.82
CA PHE A 64 6.36 -3.97 -9.91
C PHE A 64 7.06 -5.24 -10.40
N PRO A 65 8.39 -5.26 -10.64
CA PRO A 65 9.08 -6.51 -11.00
C PRO A 65 8.93 -7.60 -9.93
N LYS A 66 8.92 -7.22 -8.64
CA LYS A 66 8.69 -8.15 -7.52
C LYS A 66 7.27 -8.74 -7.55
N LEU A 67 6.26 -7.94 -7.88
CA LEU A 67 4.90 -8.43 -8.10
C LEU A 67 4.87 -9.43 -9.26
N ILE A 68 5.53 -9.12 -10.37
CA ILE A 68 5.56 -9.99 -11.54
C ILE A 68 6.22 -11.33 -11.21
N GLN A 69 7.34 -11.33 -10.49
CA GLN A 69 7.97 -12.55 -10.00
C GLN A 69 7.03 -13.36 -9.10
N PHE A 70 6.32 -12.69 -8.17
CA PHE A 70 5.33 -13.35 -7.31
C PHE A 70 4.17 -13.98 -8.10
N ILE A 71 3.60 -13.27 -9.08
CA ILE A 71 2.51 -13.79 -9.91
C ILE A 71 3.01 -14.97 -10.77
N THR A 72 4.22 -14.86 -11.32
CA THR A 72 4.86 -15.92 -12.11
C THR A 72 5.07 -17.17 -11.26
N SER A 73 5.52 -17.02 -10.00
CA SER A 73 5.72 -18.14 -9.07
C SER A 73 4.39 -18.82 -8.65
N LYS A 74 3.24 -18.25 -9.01
CA LYS A 74 1.91 -18.87 -8.85
C LYS A 74 1.42 -19.56 -10.13
N GLY A 75 2.27 -19.70 -11.14
CA GLY A 75 1.96 -20.36 -12.40
C GLY A 75 1.09 -19.53 -13.36
N ILE A 76 0.93 -18.24 -13.10
CA ILE A 76 0.12 -17.36 -13.96
C ILE A 76 0.97 -16.79 -15.08
N ARG A 77 0.48 -16.92 -16.32
CA ARG A 77 1.12 -16.34 -17.51
C ARG A 77 1.04 -14.81 -17.47
N VAL A 78 2.21 -14.18 -17.48
CA VAL A 78 2.41 -12.73 -17.51
C VAL A 78 2.52 -12.24 -18.96
N PRO A 79 1.89 -11.10 -19.33
CA PRO A 79 2.03 -10.53 -20.67
C PRO A 79 3.48 -10.13 -20.96
N GLU A 80 3.89 -10.17 -22.22
CA GLU A 80 5.25 -9.86 -22.66
C GLU A 80 5.76 -8.51 -22.18
N ILE A 81 4.89 -7.50 -22.26
CA ILE A 81 5.24 -6.16 -21.81
C ILE A 81 5.72 -6.14 -20.36
N ALA A 82 5.10 -6.92 -19.46
CA ALA A 82 5.44 -6.95 -18.04
C ALA A 82 6.55 -7.96 -17.70
N ARG A 83 7.14 -8.65 -18.69
CA ARG A 83 8.28 -9.55 -18.48
C ARG A 83 9.63 -8.82 -18.59
N THR A 84 9.65 -7.56 -19.04
CA THR A 84 10.86 -6.75 -19.06
C THR A 84 11.24 -6.33 -17.64
N ALA A 85 12.55 -6.17 -17.38
CA ALA A 85 13.03 -5.68 -16.10
C ALA A 85 12.56 -4.24 -15.87
N ASP A 86 12.82 -3.37 -16.84
CA ASP A 86 12.47 -1.96 -16.80
C ASP A 86 11.13 -1.68 -17.47
N CYS A 87 10.52 -0.56 -17.08
CA CYS A 87 9.36 0.01 -17.74
C CYS A 87 9.71 0.32 -19.21
N PRO A 88 8.93 -0.19 -20.18
CA PRO A 88 9.22 -0.07 -21.61
C PRO A 88 9.02 1.36 -22.13
N TRP A 89 8.29 2.20 -21.39
CA TRP A 89 8.13 3.61 -21.70
C TRP A 89 9.22 4.40 -20.98
N SER A 90 10.01 5.15 -21.74
CA SER A 90 11.16 5.92 -21.23
C SER A 90 10.75 7.26 -20.64
N SER A 91 9.51 7.70 -20.90
CA SER A 91 8.98 8.96 -20.40
C SER A 91 7.48 8.90 -20.16
N ARG A 92 7.00 9.84 -19.33
CA ARG A 92 5.57 10.08 -19.12
C ARG A 92 4.84 10.37 -20.44
N THR A 93 5.48 11.09 -21.37
CA THR A 93 4.88 11.43 -22.67
C THR A 93 4.62 10.16 -23.49
N GLU A 94 5.62 9.28 -23.60
CA GLU A 94 5.47 7.98 -24.26
C GLU A 94 4.38 7.13 -23.61
N PHE A 95 4.36 7.07 -22.27
CA PHE A 95 3.35 6.33 -21.51
C PHE A 95 1.92 6.82 -21.81
N ILE A 96 1.72 8.14 -21.89
CA ILE A 96 0.43 8.74 -22.19
C ILE A 96 0.04 8.51 -23.65
N ASN A 97 0.98 8.64 -24.59
CA ASN A 97 0.71 8.36 -26.00
C ASN A 97 0.31 6.89 -26.21
N ALA A 98 0.90 5.99 -25.44
CA ALA A 98 0.58 4.57 -25.44
C ALA A 98 -0.70 4.21 -24.68
N LYS A 99 -1.46 5.18 -24.12
CA LYS A 99 -2.62 4.91 -23.25
C LYS A 99 -3.65 3.96 -23.86
N ASN A 100 -3.82 3.98 -25.19
CA ASN A 100 -4.80 3.16 -25.92
C ASN A 100 -4.12 2.04 -26.73
N SER A 101 -2.81 1.85 -26.57
CA SER A 101 -2.06 0.81 -27.28
C SER A 101 -2.52 -0.60 -26.87
N PRO A 102 -2.41 -1.59 -27.76
CA PRO A 102 -2.67 -2.99 -27.41
C PRO A 102 -1.89 -3.46 -26.17
N GLN A 103 -0.64 -3.02 -26.02
CA GLN A 103 0.23 -3.37 -24.89
C GLN A 103 -0.30 -2.81 -23.57
N MET A 104 -0.71 -1.53 -23.54
CA MET A 104 -1.28 -0.90 -22.35
C MET A 104 -2.61 -1.54 -21.95
N ASN A 105 -3.47 -1.83 -22.93
CA ASN A 105 -4.74 -2.50 -22.69
C ASN A 105 -4.54 -3.92 -22.16
N GLN A 106 -3.59 -4.68 -22.73
CA GLN A 106 -3.23 -6.01 -22.24
C GLN A 106 -2.68 -5.95 -20.80
N LEU A 107 -1.85 -4.96 -20.49
CA LEU A 107 -1.32 -4.73 -19.15
C LEU A 107 -2.45 -4.45 -18.14
N ARG A 108 -3.39 -3.54 -18.45
CA ARG A 108 -4.54 -3.24 -17.59
C ARG A 108 -5.43 -4.45 -17.35
N GLN A 109 -5.73 -5.23 -18.40
CA GLN A 109 -6.53 -6.45 -18.26
C GLN A 109 -5.82 -7.50 -17.41
N PHE A 110 -4.50 -7.63 -17.55
CA PHE A 110 -3.69 -8.49 -16.69
C PHE A 110 -3.73 -8.02 -15.23
N LEU A 111 -3.59 -6.72 -14.97
CA LEU A 111 -3.66 -6.17 -13.61
C LEU A 111 -5.06 -6.37 -13.01
N HIS A 112 -6.11 -6.13 -13.78
CA HIS A 112 -7.47 -6.32 -13.30
C HIS A 112 -7.78 -7.78 -12.95
N ARG A 113 -7.44 -8.74 -13.83
CA ARG A 113 -7.69 -10.17 -13.57
C ARG A 113 -6.86 -10.74 -12.41
N THR A 114 -5.73 -10.10 -12.09
CA THR A 114 -4.81 -10.54 -11.02
C THR A 114 -4.99 -9.78 -9.71
N ILE A 115 -6.06 -8.99 -9.54
CA ILE A 115 -6.37 -8.28 -8.29
C ILE A 115 -6.19 -9.16 -7.04
N PRO A 116 -6.75 -10.40 -6.96
CA PRO A 116 -6.56 -11.24 -5.77
C PRO A 116 -5.09 -11.57 -5.48
N LEU A 117 -4.26 -11.76 -6.51
CA LEU A 117 -2.83 -12.05 -6.35
C LEU A 117 -2.05 -10.80 -5.92
N GLN A 118 -2.41 -9.63 -6.46
CA GLN A 118 -1.86 -8.35 -6.00
C GLN A 118 -2.17 -8.13 -4.52
N THR A 119 -3.40 -8.44 -4.09
CA THR A 119 -3.79 -8.39 -2.67
C THR A 119 -2.91 -9.32 -1.83
N SER A 120 -2.72 -10.58 -2.25
CA SER A 120 -1.82 -11.50 -1.54
C SER A 120 -0.38 -10.99 -1.47
N PHE A 121 0.12 -10.38 -2.55
CA PHE A 121 1.46 -9.78 -2.57
C PHE A 121 1.58 -8.58 -1.62
N ILE A 122 0.57 -7.71 -1.55
CA ILE A 122 0.51 -6.61 -0.58
C ILE A 122 0.54 -7.16 0.86
N LEU A 123 -0.17 -8.26 1.13
CA LEU A 123 -0.13 -8.90 2.45
C LEU A 123 1.28 -9.44 2.77
N THR A 124 1.95 -10.08 1.83
CA THR A 124 3.34 -10.53 2.02
C THR A 124 4.28 -9.36 2.34
N ARG A 125 4.12 -8.23 1.64
CA ARG A 125 4.89 -7.00 1.96
C ARG A 125 4.57 -6.46 3.36
N LEU A 126 3.29 -6.47 3.74
CA LEU A 126 2.84 -6.05 5.07
C LEU A 126 3.47 -6.90 6.19
N GLU A 127 3.58 -8.21 6.00
CA GLU A 127 4.27 -9.11 6.94
C GLU A 127 5.76 -8.77 7.08
N GLN A 128 6.42 -8.46 5.97
CA GLN A 128 7.83 -8.05 5.94
C GLN A 128 8.07 -6.66 6.53
N ALA A 129 7.04 -5.80 6.54
CA ALA A 129 7.11 -4.47 7.14
C ALA A 129 7.12 -4.52 8.67
N LEU A 130 6.45 -5.50 9.31
CA LEU A 130 6.34 -5.54 10.77
C LEU A 130 7.71 -5.60 11.48
N PRO A 131 8.66 -6.50 11.12
CA PRO A 131 9.99 -6.49 11.72
C PRO A 131 10.71 -5.13 11.58
N LYS A 132 10.61 -4.48 10.42
CA LYS A 132 11.20 -3.16 10.18
C LYS A 132 10.60 -2.11 11.11
N MET A 133 9.28 -2.11 11.29
CA MET A 133 8.58 -1.22 12.23
C MET A 133 9.03 -1.46 13.67
N LEU A 134 9.14 -2.71 14.10
CA LEU A 134 9.54 -3.04 15.47
C LEU A 134 10.98 -2.62 15.78
N ILE A 135 11.91 -2.77 14.82
CA ILE A 135 13.31 -2.32 14.97
C ILE A 135 13.38 -0.80 15.19
N GLN A 136 12.51 -0.03 14.54
CA GLN A 136 12.48 1.44 14.68
C GLN A 136 11.69 1.91 15.91
N ALA A 137 10.91 1.04 16.56
CA ALA A 137 10.06 1.40 17.68
C ALA A 137 10.81 1.37 19.02
N PRO A 138 10.46 2.26 19.97
CA PRO A 138 10.95 2.17 21.34
C PRO A 138 10.66 0.79 21.95
N ILE A 139 11.64 0.21 22.66
CA ILE A 139 11.57 -1.16 23.20
C ILE A 139 10.30 -1.39 24.02
N ASN A 140 9.91 -0.41 24.85
CA ASN A 140 8.70 -0.47 25.69
C ASN A 140 7.38 -0.46 24.89
N LYS A 141 7.39 -0.03 23.62
CA LYS A 141 6.22 -0.02 22.74
C LYS A 141 6.13 -1.23 21.80
N GLN A 142 7.23 -1.93 21.54
CA GLN A 142 7.26 -3.04 20.57
C GLN A 142 6.20 -4.11 20.83
N LYS A 143 6.01 -4.49 22.10
CA LYS A 143 4.98 -5.48 22.49
C LYS A 143 3.57 -5.02 22.11
N LYS A 144 3.25 -3.74 22.38
CA LYS A 144 1.96 -3.13 22.05
C LYS A 144 1.73 -3.09 20.54
N ILE A 145 2.71 -2.60 19.78
CA ILE A 145 2.64 -2.51 18.31
C ILE A 145 2.39 -3.88 17.69
N LYS A 146 3.19 -4.88 18.12
CA LYS A 146 3.05 -6.26 17.66
C LYS A 146 1.66 -6.81 17.98
N HIS A 147 1.17 -6.60 19.20
CA HIS A 147 -0.16 -7.04 19.61
C HIS A 147 -1.26 -6.41 18.75
N ASN A 148 -1.29 -5.08 18.62
CA ASN A 148 -2.30 -4.36 17.83
C ASN A 148 -2.31 -4.80 16.36
N PHE A 149 -1.12 -5.01 15.78
CA PHE A 149 -0.99 -5.53 14.42
C PHE A 149 -1.65 -6.91 14.27
N TYR A 150 -1.33 -7.87 15.16
CA TYR A 150 -1.93 -9.21 15.08
C TYR A 150 -3.43 -9.21 15.43
N THR A 151 -3.90 -8.33 16.30
CA THR A 151 -5.35 -8.18 16.59
C THR A 151 -6.11 -7.72 15.34
N LEU A 152 -5.57 -6.78 14.57
CA LEU A 152 -6.17 -6.34 13.30
C LEU A 152 -6.22 -7.46 12.26
N LEU A 153 -5.22 -8.34 12.23
CA LEU A 153 -5.18 -9.46 11.29
C LEU A 153 -6.23 -10.54 11.56
N GLN A 154 -6.89 -10.52 12.71
CA GLN A 154 -7.94 -11.49 13.05
C GLN A 154 -9.28 -11.21 12.34
N SER A 155 -9.46 -10.03 11.74
CA SER A 155 -10.68 -9.70 11.00
C SER A 155 -10.37 -9.29 9.56
N GLN A 156 -11.28 -9.60 8.64
CA GLN A 156 -11.16 -9.18 7.24
C GLN A 156 -11.01 -7.65 7.12
N GLN A 157 -11.74 -6.91 7.96
CA GLN A 157 -11.76 -5.46 7.97
C GLN A 157 -10.45 -4.87 8.49
N GLY A 158 -9.85 -5.47 9.53
CA GLY A 158 -8.54 -5.06 10.04
C GLY A 158 -7.39 -5.40 9.09
N LYS A 159 -7.43 -6.56 8.41
CA LYS A 159 -6.48 -6.88 7.33
C LYS A 159 -6.52 -5.83 6.22
N TYR A 160 -7.73 -5.47 5.78
CA TYR A 160 -7.92 -4.40 4.79
C TYR A 160 -7.32 -3.07 5.26
N ALA A 161 -7.63 -2.63 6.48
CA ALA A 161 -7.11 -1.38 7.02
C ALA A 161 -5.57 -1.37 7.07
N LEU A 162 -4.96 -2.49 7.50
CA LEU A 162 -3.49 -2.61 7.53
C LEU A 162 -2.88 -2.48 6.12
N MET A 163 -3.41 -3.25 5.17
CA MET A 163 -2.88 -3.31 3.80
C MET A 163 -3.06 -1.97 3.07
N ASP A 164 -4.25 -1.37 3.18
CA ASP A 164 -4.58 -0.10 2.56
C ASP A 164 -3.73 1.03 3.14
N TYR A 165 -3.55 1.08 4.48
CA TYR A 165 -2.82 2.18 5.11
C TYR A 165 -1.32 2.15 4.83
N VAL A 166 -0.69 0.97 4.75
CA VAL A 166 0.71 0.88 4.29
C VAL A 166 0.84 1.37 2.85
N ASN A 167 -0.11 1.02 1.97
CA ASN A 167 -0.10 1.52 0.59
C ASN A 167 -0.32 3.04 0.51
N PHE A 168 -1.13 3.57 1.42
CA PHE A 168 -1.53 4.97 1.48
C PHE A 168 -0.47 5.90 2.10
N LYS A 169 0.10 5.51 3.24
CA LYS A 169 0.97 6.36 4.08
C LYS A 169 2.34 5.75 4.40
N GLY A 170 2.58 4.52 3.97
CA GLY A 170 3.85 3.83 4.20
C GLY A 170 3.94 3.19 5.59
N GLU A 171 5.07 2.52 5.81
CA GLU A 171 5.37 1.76 7.03
C GLU A 171 5.61 2.67 8.26
N GLY A 172 6.02 3.93 8.04
CA GLY A 172 6.36 4.87 9.12
C GLY A 172 7.76 4.67 9.71
N THR A 173 8.63 3.97 8.99
CA THR A 173 10.03 3.68 9.35
C THR A 173 11.02 4.74 8.85
N ASN A 174 10.66 5.50 7.81
CA ASN A 174 11.52 6.53 7.23
C ASN A 174 11.62 7.76 8.14
N LYS A 175 12.84 8.12 8.56
CA LYS A 175 13.09 9.30 9.40
C LYS A 175 12.80 10.62 8.67
N LYS A 176 12.85 10.65 7.34
CA LYS A 176 12.51 11.81 6.51
C LYS A 176 11.00 12.08 6.45
N GLU A 177 10.17 11.09 6.75
CA GLU A 177 8.71 11.20 6.79
C GLU A 177 8.23 11.58 8.18
N ARG A 178 8.80 12.65 8.73
CA ARG A 178 8.50 13.16 10.06
C ARG A 178 8.46 14.67 10.06
N TYR A 179 7.48 15.22 10.75
CA TYR A 179 7.44 16.65 11.08
C TYR A 179 7.62 16.81 12.58
N LYS A 180 8.60 17.63 12.99
CA LYS A 180 8.98 17.81 14.40
C LYS A 180 9.20 16.47 15.14
N GLY A 181 9.83 15.51 14.46
CA GLY A 181 10.10 14.15 14.98
C GLY A 181 8.89 13.20 14.99
N LYS A 182 7.68 13.67 14.66
CA LYS A 182 6.45 12.87 14.62
C LYS A 182 6.21 12.35 13.19
N GLY A 183 6.16 11.02 13.04
CA GLY A 183 5.81 10.35 11.79
C GLY A 183 4.31 10.14 11.63
N TRP A 184 3.89 9.64 10.47
CA TRP A 184 2.48 9.42 10.13
C TRP A 184 2.19 8.09 9.43
N GLY A 185 3.15 7.16 9.43
CA GLY A 185 2.97 5.86 8.81
C GLY A 185 2.36 4.84 9.77
N MET A 186 2.24 3.60 9.29
CA MET A 186 1.64 2.47 10.02
C MET A 186 2.17 2.33 11.46
N LEU A 187 3.49 2.43 11.64
CA LEU A 187 4.13 2.36 12.96
C LEU A 187 3.48 3.33 13.97
N GLN A 188 3.28 4.59 13.59
CA GLN A 188 2.72 5.59 14.51
C GLN A 188 1.26 5.34 14.83
N VAL A 189 0.48 4.82 13.87
CA VAL A 189 -0.93 4.44 14.12
C VAL A 189 -1.02 3.29 15.11
N LEU A 190 -0.21 2.24 14.93
CA LEU A 190 -0.17 1.08 15.84
C LEU A 190 0.28 1.47 17.25
N GLU A 191 1.19 2.44 17.36
CA GLU A 191 1.60 3.02 18.64
C GLU A 191 0.49 3.82 19.33
N GLU A 192 -0.31 4.56 18.55
CA GLU A 192 -1.40 5.42 19.02
C GLU A 192 -2.63 4.63 19.46
N MET A 193 -2.95 3.51 18.78
CA MET A 193 -4.08 2.64 19.13
C MET A 193 -4.08 2.24 20.60
N ARG A 194 -5.26 2.12 21.22
CA ARG A 194 -5.41 1.49 22.54
C ARG A 194 -4.99 0.01 22.53
N SER A 195 -4.56 -0.49 23.69
CA SER A 195 -4.15 -1.90 23.89
C SER A 195 -5.34 -2.77 24.31
N ASN A 196 -5.20 -4.10 24.17
CA ASN A 196 -6.13 -5.11 24.69
C ASN A 196 -7.58 -4.99 24.18
N LEU A 197 -7.75 -4.50 22.95
CA LEU A 197 -9.07 -4.41 22.32
C LEU A 197 -9.51 -5.79 21.79
N PRO A 198 -10.82 -6.10 21.87
CA PRO A 198 -11.40 -7.19 21.09
C PRO A 198 -11.16 -6.98 19.59
N SER A 199 -11.00 -8.06 18.83
CA SER A 199 -10.74 -7.99 17.38
C SER A 199 -11.85 -7.28 16.59
N SER A 200 -13.09 -7.32 17.08
CA SER A 200 -14.23 -6.58 16.52
C SER A 200 -14.10 -5.05 16.63
N GLN A 201 -13.34 -4.54 17.61
CA GLN A 201 -13.13 -3.10 17.83
C GLN A 201 -11.80 -2.59 17.28
N ALA A 202 -10.91 -3.49 16.85
CA ALA A 202 -9.57 -3.13 16.42
C ALA A 202 -9.56 -2.23 15.18
N ALA A 203 -10.41 -2.50 14.17
CA ALA A 203 -10.45 -1.70 12.94
C ALA A 203 -11.05 -0.28 13.15
N PRO A 204 -12.16 -0.10 13.90
CA PRO A 204 -12.61 1.23 14.33
C PRO A 204 -11.55 2.00 15.12
N GLU A 205 -10.86 1.35 16.08
CA GLU A 205 -9.79 2.02 16.83
C GLU A 205 -8.61 2.40 15.92
N PHE A 206 -8.24 1.54 14.97
CA PHE A 206 -7.21 1.84 14.00
C PHE A 206 -7.56 3.08 13.17
N ALA A 207 -8.81 3.21 12.72
CA ALA A 207 -9.28 4.39 12.01
C ALA A 207 -9.21 5.67 12.86
N ARG A 208 -9.62 5.59 14.14
CA ARG A 208 -9.50 6.71 15.10
C ARG A 208 -8.04 7.11 15.29
N ALA A 209 -7.16 6.14 15.54
CA ALA A 209 -5.72 6.36 15.74
C ALA A 209 -5.08 6.97 14.48
N ALA A 210 -5.44 6.47 13.30
CA ALA A 210 -4.99 7.02 12.02
C ALA A 210 -5.44 8.47 11.82
N ASP A 211 -6.69 8.81 12.18
CA ASP A 211 -7.18 10.18 12.09
C ASP A 211 -6.39 11.12 13.02
N HIS A 212 -6.13 10.68 14.26
CA HIS A 212 -5.33 11.44 15.21
C HIS A 212 -3.91 11.69 14.67
N VAL A 213 -3.24 10.63 14.20
CA VAL A 213 -1.88 10.71 13.63
C VAL A 213 -1.84 11.65 12.41
N LEU A 214 -2.81 11.57 11.52
CA LEU A 214 -2.87 12.43 10.34
C LEU A 214 -3.23 13.87 10.68
N THR A 215 -4.05 14.10 11.71
CA THR A 215 -4.32 15.44 12.24
C THR A 215 -3.04 16.05 12.82
N GLN A 216 -2.27 15.27 13.60
CA GLN A 216 -0.98 15.70 14.13
C GLN A 216 0.04 16.00 13.02
N ARG A 217 0.02 15.25 11.92
CA ARG A 217 0.84 15.58 10.74
C ARG A 217 0.51 16.97 10.21
N VAL A 218 -0.77 17.29 10.00
CA VAL A 218 -1.19 18.60 9.49
C VAL A 218 -0.77 19.73 10.44
N ILE A 219 -0.99 19.57 11.74
CA ILE A 219 -0.61 20.56 12.76
C ILE A 219 0.91 20.81 12.76
N ASN A 220 1.71 19.77 12.54
CA ASN A 220 3.16 19.87 12.59
C ASN A 220 3.80 20.22 11.23
N ALA A 221 3.03 20.27 10.14
CA ALA A 221 3.55 20.44 8.80
C ALA A 221 4.22 21.81 8.60
N PRO A 222 5.33 21.89 7.85
CA PRO A 222 5.99 23.15 7.54
C PRO A 222 5.21 24.01 6.54
N LYS A 223 4.25 23.40 5.83
CA LYS A 223 3.34 24.04 4.86
C LYS A 223 1.92 23.58 5.18
N ASP A 224 0.93 24.38 4.78
CA ASP A 224 -0.47 24.00 4.99
C ASP A 224 -0.83 22.74 4.19
N GLU A 225 -1.16 21.68 4.93
CA GLU A 225 -1.63 20.39 4.41
C GLU A 225 -3.13 20.15 4.70
N THR A 226 -3.86 21.12 5.26
CA THR A 226 -5.25 20.97 5.73
C THR A 226 -6.19 20.51 4.62
N LYS A 227 -5.96 20.96 3.39
CA LYS A 227 -6.75 20.56 2.21
C LYS A 227 -6.79 19.04 1.99
N TRP A 228 -5.76 18.31 2.44
CA TRP A 228 -5.67 16.86 2.25
C TRP A 228 -6.42 16.06 3.32
N LEU A 229 -6.58 16.62 4.52
CA LEU A 229 -7.12 15.91 5.68
C LEU A 229 -8.53 15.37 5.43
N LYS A 230 -9.38 16.15 4.73
CA LYS A 230 -10.73 15.73 4.36
C LYS A 230 -10.71 14.46 3.50
N GLY A 231 -9.84 14.40 2.50
CA GLY A 231 -9.68 13.23 1.64
C GLY A 231 -9.17 12.02 2.42
N TRP A 232 -8.20 12.23 3.30
CA TRP A 232 -7.67 11.16 4.15
C TRP A 232 -8.74 10.59 5.08
N ARG A 233 -9.52 11.45 5.75
CA ARG A 233 -10.66 11.04 6.59
C ARG A 233 -11.69 10.22 5.82
N ASN A 234 -12.02 10.63 4.60
CA ASN A 234 -12.94 9.86 3.76
C ASN A 234 -12.41 8.45 3.47
N ARG A 235 -11.10 8.29 3.27
CA ARG A 235 -10.47 6.98 3.14
C ARG A 235 -10.54 6.18 4.44
N LEU A 236 -10.25 6.79 5.59
CA LEU A 236 -10.32 6.13 6.91
C LEU A 236 -11.72 5.63 7.27
N LYS A 237 -12.78 6.31 6.81
CA LYS A 237 -14.18 5.85 7.00
C LYS A 237 -14.46 4.48 6.39
N THR A 238 -13.65 4.03 5.44
CA THR A 238 -13.80 2.69 4.84
C THR A 238 -13.29 1.57 5.74
N TYR A 239 -12.58 1.90 6.83
CA TYR A 239 -11.89 0.98 7.73
C TYR A 239 -12.79 0.39 8.81
N TYR A 240 -14.03 0.81 8.94
CA TYR A 240 -14.99 0.26 9.89
C TYR A 240 -16.41 0.24 9.31
#